data_AF-A0A285YVF7-F1
#
_entry.id   AF-A0A285YVF7-F1
#
_cell.length_a   1.000
_cell.length_b   1.000
_cell.length_c   1.000
_cell.angle_alpha   90.00
_cell.angle_beta   90.00
_cell.angle_gamma   90.00
#
_symmetry.space_group_name_H-M   'P 1'
#
loop_
_entity.id
_entity.type
_entity.pdbx_description
1 polymer ?
#
loop_
_entity_poly.entity_id
_entity_poly.type
_entity_poly.pdbx_seq_one_letter_code
_entity_poly.pdbx_strand_id
1 'polypeptide(L)'
;MSVDPQKILRELFDTAIAAAHPRQVLEPYLPADRSGRVIVIGAGKAAAAMAEVVEKSWQGEVSGLVVTRYGHGANCQKIEVVEAAHPVPDAAGLAVAKRVLELVSNLNEDDRVIFLLSGGGSALLALPAEGLTLADKQHINKALLKSGATIGEMNCVRKHLSAIKGGRLAKACWPATVYTYAISDVPGDLATVIASGPTVADPSTRADALAILKRYNIEAPKAVIDWLNNPASETVKADDPALARSHFQLIAKPQQSLEAAAVKARQAGFSPLILGDLEGESREVAKVHAGIARQIVLHGQPLKAPCVILSGGETTVTVRGNGRGGRNAEFLLSLTENLKGLPGVYALAGDTDGIDGSEENAGAFMTPCSYARAEALGLSASDELDNNNGYGYFAALDALIVTEPTRTNVNDFRAILILETPQS
;
A
#
# COMPACT_ATOMS: atom_id res chain seq x y z
N MET A 1 -36.07 9.79 5.00
CA MET A 1 -35.10 10.59 4.24
C MET A 1 -34.71 9.78 3.03
N SER A 2 -34.72 10.35 1.83
CA SER A 2 -34.18 9.68 0.64
C SER A 2 -32.67 9.53 0.86
N VAL A 3 -32.20 8.28 0.92
CA VAL A 3 -30.77 7.97 1.03
C VAL A 3 -30.17 8.09 -0.36
N ASP A 4 -29.09 8.86 -0.51
CA ASP A 4 -28.24 8.86 -1.71
C ASP A 4 -27.14 7.78 -1.54
N PRO A 5 -27.22 6.63 -2.25
CA PRO A 5 -26.32 5.51 -2.02
C PRO A 5 -24.88 5.83 -2.45
N GLN A 6 -24.69 6.59 -3.52
CA GLN A 6 -23.36 6.95 -4.00
C GLN A 6 -22.68 7.92 -3.04
N LYS A 7 -23.43 8.88 -2.49
CA LYS A 7 -22.92 9.77 -1.45
C LYS A 7 -22.50 9.00 -0.20
N ILE A 8 -23.31 8.06 0.28
CA ILE A 8 -22.94 7.23 1.45
C ILE A 8 -21.67 6.44 1.16
N LEU A 9 -21.59 5.74 0.02
CA LEU A 9 -20.39 4.99 -0.36
C LEU A 9 -19.15 5.88 -0.44
N ARG A 10 -19.29 7.08 -1.01
CA ARG A 10 -18.21 8.07 -1.06
C ARG A 10 -17.76 8.50 0.32
N GLU A 11 -18.70 8.82 1.22
CA GLU A 11 -18.38 9.19 2.60
C GLU A 11 -17.66 8.07 3.36
N LEU A 12 -18.02 6.80 3.12
CA LEU A 12 -17.32 5.66 3.71
C LEU A 12 -15.89 5.55 3.21
N PHE A 13 -15.67 5.72 1.90
CA PHE A 13 -14.32 5.72 1.32
C PHE A 13 -13.47 6.87 1.83
N ASP A 14 -14.00 8.10 1.84
CA ASP A 14 -13.30 9.27 2.37
C ASP A 14 -12.99 9.10 3.87
N THR A 15 -13.88 8.46 4.63
CA THR A 15 -13.65 8.14 6.05
C THR A 15 -12.50 7.14 6.22
N ALA A 16 -12.45 6.10 5.38
CA ALA A 16 -11.38 5.10 5.40
C ALA A 16 -10.02 5.75 5.09
N ILE A 17 -9.95 6.59 4.05
CA ILE A 17 -8.74 7.35 3.70
C ILE A 17 -8.32 8.27 4.86
N ALA A 18 -9.27 9.03 5.41
CA ALA A 18 -9.03 9.96 6.50
C ALA A 18 -8.43 9.26 7.74
N ALA A 19 -8.96 8.09 8.10
CA ALA A 19 -8.52 7.30 9.26
C ALA A 19 -7.06 6.84 9.17
N ALA A 20 -6.50 6.74 7.97
CA ALA A 20 -5.09 6.40 7.74
C ALA A 20 -4.22 7.62 7.34
N HIS A 21 -4.81 8.81 7.22
CA HIS A 21 -4.08 9.97 6.71
C HIS A 21 -3.08 10.50 7.75
N PRO A 22 -1.79 10.75 7.40
CA PRO A 22 -0.76 11.17 8.35
C PRO A 22 -1.14 12.34 9.26
N ARG A 23 -1.83 13.35 8.72
CA ARG A 23 -2.33 14.53 9.47
C ARG A 23 -3.28 14.19 10.62
N GLN A 24 -3.94 13.03 10.61
CA GLN A 24 -4.84 12.61 11.68
C GLN A 24 -4.15 11.70 12.70
N VAL A 25 -3.18 10.91 12.25
CA VAL A 25 -2.64 9.80 13.06
C VAL A 25 -1.24 10.02 13.58
N LEU A 26 -0.37 10.79 12.91
CA LEU A 26 1.07 10.78 13.21
C LEU A 26 1.45 11.58 14.46
N GLU A 27 0.89 12.78 14.64
CA GLU A 27 1.32 13.69 15.71
C GLU A 27 1.28 13.07 17.13
N PRO A 28 0.24 12.31 17.52
CA PRO A 28 0.18 11.66 18.83
C PRO A 28 1.31 10.65 19.10
N TYR A 29 1.95 10.11 18.07
CA TYR A 29 3.04 9.14 18.22
C TYR A 29 4.43 9.77 18.27
N LEU A 30 4.56 11.05 17.90
CA LEU A 30 5.84 11.76 17.95
C LEU A 30 6.34 11.83 19.41
N PRO A 31 7.67 11.86 19.63
CA PRO A 31 8.22 11.98 20.98
C PRO A 31 7.66 13.21 21.70
N ALA A 32 7.51 13.11 23.03
CA ALA A 32 7.02 14.21 23.84
C ALA A 32 7.99 15.40 23.82
N ASP A 33 9.30 15.13 23.89
CA ASP A 33 10.34 16.13 23.67
C ASP A 33 10.60 16.32 22.17
N ARG A 34 10.12 17.45 21.65
CA ARG A 34 10.26 17.88 20.25
C ARG A 34 11.23 19.06 20.10
N SER A 35 12.06 19.29 21.12
CA SER A 35 13.14 20.26 21.08
C SER A 35 14.41 19.67 20.46
N GLY A 36 15.38 20.53 20.17
CA GLY A 36 16.65 20.12 19.57
C GLY A 36 16.56 19.75 18.09
N ARG A 37 17.68 19.30 17.54
CA ARG A 37 17.83 18.96 16.12
C ARG A 37 17.25 17.56 15.85
N VAL A 38 16.54 17.43 14.72
CA VAL A 38 16.08 16.15 14.19
C VAL A 38 16.39 16.02 12.71
N ILE A 39 16.78 14.81 12.31
CA ILE A 39 16.96 14.42 10.91
C ILE A 39 15.75 13.57 10.51
N VAL A 40 14.98 14.03 9.53
CA VAL A 40 13.82 13.31 9.00
C VAL A 40 14.17 12.65 7.69
N ILE A 41 14.06 11.34 7.64
CA ILE A 41 14.21 10.55 6.42
C ILE A 41 12.94 9.76 6.16
N GLY A 42 12.67 9.38 4.92
CA GLY A 42 11.42 8.65 4.67
C GLY A 42 11.25 8.17 3.25
N ALA A 43 10.40 7.16 3.11
CA ALA A 43 10.08 6.57 1.82
C ALA A 43 8.66 6.00 1.81
N GLY A 44 7.94 6.26 0.72
CA GLY A 44 6.61 5.69 0.49
C GLY A 44 5.60 6.71 -0.01
N LYS A 45 4.41 6.22 -0.40
CA LYS A 45 3.31 7.03 -0.95
C LYS A 45 2.80 8.10 0.03
N ALA A 46 2.96 7.89 1.34
CA ALA A 46 2.58 8.84 2.38
C ALA A 46 3.75 9.65 2.96
N ALA A 47 5.00 9.36 2.55
CA ALA A 47 6.19 9.91 3.22
C ALA A 47 6.24 11.44 3.20
N ALA A 48 5.82 12.07 2.11
CA ALA A 48 5.77 13.53 2.00
C ALA A 48 4.72 14.15 2.96
N ALA A 49 3.54 13.56 3.06
CA ALA A 49 2.51 14.02 3.99
C ALA A 49 2.88 13.76 5.46
N MET A 50 3.59 12.67 5.74
CA MET A 50 4.15 12.42 7.08
C MET A 50 5.23 13.45 7.43
N ALA A 51 6.11 13.80 6.47
CA ALA A 51 7.16 14.79 6.68
C ALA A 51 6.58 16.17 7.00
N GLU A 52 5.53 16.57 6.28
CA GLU A 52 4.82 17.83 6.53
C GLU A 52 4.29 17.93 7.97
N VAL A 53 3.78 16.82 8.52
CA VAL A 53 3.30 16.77 9.91
C VAL A 53 4.46 16.91 10.90
N VAL A 54 5.57 16.19 10.68
CA VAL A 54 6.77 16.32 11.54
C VAL A 54 7.29 17.76 11.52
N GLU A 55 7.40 18.36 10.35
CA GLU A 55 7.90 19.73 10.20
C GLU A 55 7.04 20.77 10.93
N LYS A 56 5.72 20.58 10.94
CA LYS A 56 4.76 21.45 11.65
C LYS A 56 4.73 21.22 13.16
N SER A 57 4.93 19.98 13.59
CA SER A 57 4.84 19.60 15.01
C SER A 57 6.16 19.71 15.77
N TRP A 58 7.30 19.76 15.09
CA TRP A 58 8.62 19.86 15.73
C TRP A 58 8.98 21.30 16.11
N GLN A 59 9.52 21.48 17.33
CA GLN A 59 9.79 22.81 17.88
C GLN A 59 11.25 23.26 17.68
N GLY A 60 12.17 22.31 17.50
CA GLY A 60 13.59 22.58 17.25
C GLY A 60 13.98 22.65 15.77
N GLU A 61 15.25 22.40 15.50
CA GLU A 61 15.79 22.37 14.14
C GLU A 61 15.33 21.08 13.42
N VAL A 62 14.79 21.23 12.22
CA VAL A 62 14.36 20.11 11.37
C VAL A 62 15.13 20.20 10.07
N SER A 63 15.72 19.08 9.67
CA SER A 63 16.33 18.88 8.36
C SER A 63 15.99 17.48 7.87
N GLY A 64 16.06 17.24 6.55
CA GLY A 64 15.72 15.90 6.08
C GLY A 64 15.52 15.77 4.59
N LEU A 65 15.29 14.53 4.18
CA LEU A 65 15.02 14.13 2.81
C LEU A 65 14.04 12.95 2.80
N VAL A 66 12.91 13.10 2.13
CA VAL A 66 11.94 12.03 1.90
C VAL A 66 11.72 11.79 0.41
N VAL A 67 11.46 10.53 0.05
CA VAL A 67 11.09 10.13 -1.30
C VAL A 67 9.66 9.62 -1.37
N THR A 68 8.90 10.09 -2.35
CA THR A 68 7.54 9.65 -2.62
C THR A 68 7.31 9.36 -4.11
N ARG A 69 6.11 8.92 -4.48
CA ARG A 69 5.74 8.66 -5.88
C ARG A 69 5.50 9.99 -6.61
N TYR A 70 5.72 10.04 -7.91
CA TYR A 70 5.32 11.18 -8.74
C TYR A 70 3.87 11.63 -8.47
N GLY A 71 3.68 12.93 -8.30
CA GLY A 71 2.39 13.57 -7.97
C GLY A 71 1.98 13.48 -6.49
N HIS A 72 2.73 12.76 -5.64
CA HIS A 72 2.40 12.58 -4.22
C HIS A 72 3.16 13.55 -3.29
N GLY A 73 3.87 14.53 -3.85
CA GLY A 73 4.60 15.54 -3.08
C GLY A 73 3.75 16.30 -2.06
N ALA A 74 4.42 16.93 -1.11
CA ALA A 74 3.82 17.80 -0.10
C ALA A 74 4.68 19.05 0.08
N ASN A 75 4.06 20.15 0.53
CA ASN A 75 4.72 21.45 0.65
C ASN A 75 5.54 21.57 1.94
N CYS A 76 6.62 20.79 2.05
CA CYS A 76 7.60 20.91 3.14
C CYS A 76 8.55 22.10 2.86
N GLN A 77 8.85 22.89 3.88
CA GLN A 77 9.74 24.06 3.78
C GLN A 77 11.18 23.74 4.21
N LYS A 78 11.36 22.78 5.13
CA LYS A 78 12.65 22.42 5.73
C LYS A 78 13.13 21.03 5.29
N ILE A 79 12.19 20.11 5.05
CA ILE A 79 12.48 18.75 4.59
C ILE A 79 12.39 18.71 3.07
N GLU A 80 13.43 18.23 2.40
CA GLU A 80 13.39 18.05 0.95
C GLU A 80 12.47 16.88 0.57
N VAL A 81 11.59 17.10 -0.41
CA VAL A 81 10.70 16.07 -0.95
C VAL A 81 11.11 15.78 -2.39
N VAL A 82 11.53 14.54 -2.65
CA VAL A 82 11.86 14.06 -4.00
C VAL A 82 10.80 13.07 -4.46
N GLU A 83 10.44 13.14 -5.74
CA GLU A 83 9.55 12.18 -6.36
C GLU A 83 10.33 11.19 -7.22
N ALA A 84 9.94 9.90 -7.17
CA ALA A 84 10.60 8.81 -7.89
C ALA A 84 9.58 7.77 -8.38
N ALA A 85 10.04 6.89 -9.27
CA ALA A 85 9.19 5.85 -9.85
C ALA A 85 8.82 4.73 -8.86
N HIS A 86 7.57 4.30 -8.97
CA HIS A 86 7.00 3.12 -8.32
C HIS A 86 6.05 2.45 -9.33
N PRO A 87 6.01 1.10 -9.47
CA PRO A 87 6.59 0.09 -8.57
C PRO A 87 8.03 -0.35 -8.91
N VAL A 88 8.57 0.06 -10.06
CA VAL A 88 9.95 -0.28 -10.46
C VAL A 88 10.88 0.87 -10.07
N PRO A 89 11.97 0.61 -9.30
CA PRO A 89 12.92 1.65 -8.91
C PRO A 89 13.59 2.32 -10.12
N ASP A 90 13.82 3.63 -10.03
CA ASP A 90 14.56 4.43 -11.00
C ASP A 90 15.84 5.06 -10.42
N ALA A 91 16.51 5.90 -11.22
CA ALA A 91 17.72 6.60 -10.82
C ALA A 91 17.48 7.66 -9.73
N ALA A 92 16.29 8.28 -9.68
CA ALA A 92 15.93 9.26 -8.67
C ALA A 92 15.84 8.61 -7.29
N GLY A 93 15.15 7.47 -7.19
CA GLY A 93 15.07 6.69 -5.94
C GLY A 93 16.45 6.20 -5.47
N LEU A 94 17.33 5.79 -6.39
CA LEU A 94 18.71 5.43 -6.07
C LEU A 94 19.51 6.62 -5.51
N ALA A 95 19.40 7.79 -6.15
CA ALA A 95 20.11 9.00 -5.72
C ALA A 95 19.67 9.44 -4.33
N VAL A 96 18.35 9.41 -4.05
CA VAL A 96 17.84 9.69 -2.70
C VAL A 96 18.35 8.66 -1.69
N ALA A 97 18.33 7.38 -2.02
CA ALA A 97 18.79 6.35 -1.08
C ALA A 97 20.28 6.50 -0.71
N LYS A 98 21.13 6.94 -1.65
CA LYS A 98 22.54 7.29 -1.36
C LYS A 98 22.65 8.47 -0.40
N ARG A 99 21.94 9.57 -0.69
CA ARG A 99 21.94 10.78 0.13
C ARG A 99 21.39 10.54 1.53
N VAL A 100 20.33 9.71 1.66
CA VAL A 100 19.79 9.28 2.94
C VAL A 100 20.85 8.54 3.75
N LEU A 101 21.57 7.59 3.13
CA LEU A 101 22.64 6.86 3.83
C LEU A 101 23.77 7.80 4.27
N GLU A 102 24.23 8.70 3.39
CA GLU A 102 25.25 9.71 3.71
C GLU A 102 24.82 10.62 4.88
N LEU A 103 23.57 11.07 4.88
CA LEU A 103 23.01 11.94 5.91
C LEU A 103 23.02 11.30 7.30
N VAL A 104 22.93 9.97 7.39
CA VAL A 104 22.81 9.24 8.66
C VAL A 104 24.06 8.47 9.08
N SER A 105 25.12 8.42 8.26
CA SER A 105 26.29 7.54 8.51
C SER A 105 27.30 8.05 9.57
N ASN A 106 27.18 9.30 10.04
CA ASN A 106 28.14 9.94 10.95
C ASN A 106 27.42 10.66 12.10
N LEU A 107 26.45 10.00 12.71
CA LEU A 107 25.69 10.54 13.84
C LEU A 107 26.34 10.17 15.18
N ASN A 108 25.90 10.83 16.25
CA ASN A 108 26.30 10.55 17.63
C ASN A 108 25.07 10.25 18.51
N GLU A 109 25.28 9.97 19.81
CA GLU A 109 24.22 9.56 20.74
C GLU A 109 23.18 10.64 21.04
N ASP A 110 23.48 11.91 20.78
CA ASP A 110 22.57 13.04 20.99
C ASP A 110 21.69 13.30 19.75
N ASP A 111 22.05 12.73 18.58
CA ASP A 111 21.28 12.87 17.36
C ASP A 111 19.98 12.05 17.40
N ARG A 112 18.94 12.60 16.76
CA ARG A 112 17.63 11.96 16.60
C ARG A 112 17.29 11.83 15.12
N VAL A 113 16.90 10.63 14.73
CA VAL A 113 16.42 10.32 13.39
C VAL A 113 14.95 9.92 13.47
N ILE A 114 14.10 10.56 12.67
CA ILE A 114 12.74 10.09 12.42
C ILE A 114 12.71 9.47 11.03
N PHE A 115 12.36 8.18 10.96
CA PHE A 115 12.15 7.46 9.72
C PHE A 115 10.66 7.28 9.42
N LEU A 116 10.19 7.91 8.36
CA LEU A 116 8.79 7.92 7.94
C LEU A 116 8.57 6.89 6.83
N LEU A 117 7.75 5.88 7.10
CA LEU A 117 7.61 4.73 6.22
C LEU A 117 6.16 4.48 5.84
N SER A 118 5.93 4.21 4.56
CA SER A 118 4.63 3.77 4.06
C SER A 118 4.81 2.89 2.83
N GLY A 119 3.68 2.47 2.25
CA GLY A 119 3.67 1.65 1.06
C GLY A 119 4.51 2.15 -0.10
N GLY A 120 5.10 1.20 -0.83
CA GLY A 120 6.02 1.47 -1.94
C GLY A 120 7.46 1.83 -1.54
N GLY A 121 7.78 1.95 -0.25
CA GLY A 121 9.12 2.28 0.24
C GLY A 121 10.23 1.34 -0.26
N SER A 122 9.92 0.06 -0.52
CA SER A 122 10.86 -0.92 -1.10
C SER A 122 11.44 -0.47 -2.44
N ALA A 123 10.60 0.13 -3.30
CA ALA A 123 11.00 0.57 -4.62
C ALA A 123 11.61 1.97 -4.62
N LEU A 124 11.00 2.89 -3.85
CA LEU A 124 11.40 4.29 -3.78
C LEU A 124 12.77 4.49 -3.09
N LEU A 125 13.09 3.65 -2.10
CA LEU A 125 14.37 3.67 -1.39
C LEU A 125 15.20 2.42 -1.71
N ALA A 126 15.70 2.35 -2.95
CA ALA A 126 16.42 1.20 -3.48
C ALA A 126 17.92 1.48 -3.59
N LEU A 127 18.68 1.12 -2.55
CA LEU A 127 20.14 1.14 -2.58
C LEU A 127 20.70 -0.29 -2.73
N PRO A 128 21.45 -0.61 -3.79
CA PRO A 128 22.23 -1.83 -3.86
C PRO A 128 23.31 -1.92 -2.79
N ALA A 129 23.63 -3.14 -2.38
CA ALA A 129 24.82 -3.37 -1.57
C ALA A 129 26.09 -2.97 -2.33
N GLU A 130 27.19 -2.79 -1.60
CA GLU A 130 28.48 -2.45 -2.18
C GLU A 130 28.88 -3.45 -3.28
N GLY A 131 29.36 -2.94 -4.41
CA GLY A 131 29.74 -3.75 -5.57
C GLY A 131 28.56 -4.23 -6.45
N LEU A 132 27.31 -3.97 -6.06
CA LEU A 132 26.13 -4.29 -6.87
C LEU A 132 25.56 -3.04 -7.55
N THR A 133 24.90 -3.25 -8.68
CA THR A 133 24.20 -2.20 -9.44
C THR A 133 22.68 -2.24 -9.21
N LEU A 134 21.99 -1.16 -9.59
CA LEU A 134 20.52 -1.16 -9.60
C LEU A 134 19.96 -2.18 -10.60
N ALA A 135 20.65 -2.35 -11.73
CA ALA A 135 20.29 -3.32 -12.76
C ALA A 135 20.35 -4.76 -12.23
N ASP A 136 21.35 -5.10 -11.39
CA ASP A 136 21.43 -6.42 -10.75
C ASP A 136 20.19 -6.70 -9.90
N LYS A 137 19.74 -5.71 -9.09
CA LYS A 137 18.54 -5.85 -8.26
C LYS A 137 17.27 -5.99 -9.09
N GLN A 138 17.13 -5.19 -10.15
CA GLN A 138 15.99 -5.26 -11.05
C GLN A 138 15.93 -6.62 -11.75
N HIS A 139 17.06 -7.13 -12.22
CA HIS A 139 17.17 -8.46 -12.84
C HIS A 139 16.75 -9.57 -11.89
N ILE A 140 17.33 -9.63 -10.69
CA ILE A 140 17.00 -10.65 -9.68
C ILE A 140 15.53 -10.57 -9.27
N ASN A 141 14.99 -9.37 -9.04
CA ASN A 141 13.59 -9.19 -8.68
C ASN A 141 12.64 -9.67 -9.79
N LYS A 142 12.96 -9.37 -11.05
CA LYS A 142 12.18 -9.84 -12.20
C LYS A 142 12.24 -11.36 -12.34
N ALA A 143 13.39 -11.97 -12.09
CA ALA A 143 13.53 -13.43 -12.11
C ALA A 143 12.70 -14.11 -11.01
N LEU A 144 12.76 -13.58 -9.78
CA LEU A 144 11.96 -14.08 -8.65
C LEU A 144 10.44 -13.98 -8.90
N LEU A 145 9.99 -12.86 -9.46
CA LEU A 145 8.59 -12.68 -9.84
C LEU A 145 8.15 -13.74 -10.87
N LYS A 146 8.96 -13.94 -11.92
CA LYS A 146 8.67 -14.92 -12.97
C LYS A 146 8.70 -16.36 -12.48
N SER A 147 9.48 -16.66 -11.44
CA SER A 147 9.59 -18.02 -10.88
C SER A 147 8.45 -18.37 -9.93
N GLY A 148 7.55 -17.43 -9.62
CA GLY A 148 6.49 -17.64 -8.63
C GLY A 148 7.02 -17.73 -7.20
N ALA A 149 8.14 -17.06 -6.90
CA ALA A 149 8.64 -16.99 -5.52
C ALA A 149 7.63 -16.26 -4.63
N THR A 150 7.47 -16.72 -3.39
CA THR A 150 6.57 -16.07 -2.43
C THR A 150 7.11 -14.70 -2.03
N ILE A 151 6.24 -13.81 -1.56
CA ILE A 151 6.64 -12.46 -1.12
C ILE A 151 7.69 -12.51 0.00
N GLY A 152 7.62 -13.51 0.88
CA GLY A 152 8.60 -13.74 1.94
C GLY A 152 9.99 -14.09 1.39
N GLU A 153 10.07 -15.02 0.44
CA GLU A 153 11.32 -15.41 -0.22
C GLU A 153 11.92 -14.25 -1.02
N MET A 154 11.07 -13.53 -1.76
CA MET A 154 11.47 -12.31 -2.46
C MET A 154 12.06 -11.28 -1.51
N ASN A 155 11.41 -11.03 -0.37
CA ASN A 155 11.90 -10.12 0.66
C ASN A 155 13.23 -10.58 1.25
N CYS A 156 13.40 -11.87 1.52
CA CYS A 156 14.67 -12.43 2.00
C CYS A 156 15.82 -12.06 1.06
N VAL A 157 15.71 -12.37 -0.24
CA VAL A 157 16.76 -12.04 -1.22
C VAL A 157 16.95 -10.52 -1.33
N ARG A 158 15.86 -9.74 -1.43
CA ARG A 158 15.95 -8.27 -1.57
C ARG A 158 16.65 -7.58 -0.40
N LYS A 159 16.45 -8.06 0.84
CA LYS A 159 17.14 -7.53 2.03
C LYS A 159 18.65 -7.77 1.93
N HIS A 160 19.05 -8.99 1.59
CA HIS A 160 20.45 -9.37 1.49
C HIS A 160 21.20 -8.64 0.38
N LEU A 161 20.53 -8.23 -0.70
CA LEU A 161 21.12 -7.44 -1.81
C LEU A 161 21.02 -5.92 -1.61
N SER A 162 20.75 -5.44 -0.39
CA SER A 162 20.50 -4.02 -0.10
C SER A 162 21.48 -3.45 0.90
N ALA A 163 21.98 -2.24 0.68
CA ALA A 163 22.80 -1.54 1.67
C ALA A 163 22.00 -1.01 2.87
N ILE A 164 20.67 -0.86 2.75
CA ILE A 164 19.82 -0.18 3.76
C ILE A 164 18.66 -1.01 4.29
N LYS A 165 18.32 -2.14 3.66
CA LYS A 165 17.19 -3.00 4.08
C LYS A 165 17.68 -4.04 5.11
N GLY A 166 16.76 -4.71 5.80
CA GLY A 166 17.09 -5.71 6.82
C GLY A 166 17.89 -5.14 7.98
N GLY A 167 17.39 -4.05 8.56
CA GLY A 167 17.96 -3.35 9.71
C GLY A 167 19.21 -2.51 9.44
N ARG A 168 19.77 -2.55 8.23
CA ARG A 168 21.01 -1.85 7.89
C ARG A 168 20.90 -0.33 7.96
N LEU A 169 19.71 0.25 7.74
CA LEU A 169 19.53 1.68 7.92
C LEU A 169 19.59 2.06 9.40
N ALA A 170 18.98 1.28 10.30
CA ALA A 170 19.16 1.49 11.74
C ALA A 170 20.64 1.36 12.15
N LYS A 171 21.35 0.39 11.57
CA LYS A 171 22.79 0.22 11.79
C LYS A 171 23.63 1.41 11.30
N ALA A 172 23.25 2.02 10.18
CA ALA A 172 23.92 3.22 9.69
C ALA A 172 23.69 4.43 10.62
N CYS A 173 22.50 4.54 11.22
CA CYS A 173 22.19 5.62 12.16
C CYS A 173 22.89 5.48 13.52
N TRP A 174 23.37 4.29 13.88
CA TRP A 174 23.99 4.05 15.19
C TRP A 174 25.23 4.95 15.39
N PRO A 175 25.37 5.63 16.55
CA PRO A 175 24.65 5.43 17.82
C PRO A 175 23.45 6.37 18.09
N ALA A 176 22.93 7.07 17.07
CA ALA A 176 21.75 7.93 17.22
C ALA A 176 20.48 7.15 17.57
N THR A 177 19.51 7.85 18.16
CA THR A 177 18.18 7.28 18.41
C THR A 177 17.32 7.36 17.14
N VAL A 178 16.71 6.24 16.74
CA VAL A 178 15.86 6.16 15.54
C VAL A 178 14.41 5.90 15.95
N TYR A 179 13.50 6.75 15.51
CA TYR A 179 12.05 6.54 15.62
C TYR A 179 11.46 6.26 14.24
N THR A 180 11.00 5.05 14.01
CA THR A 180 10.31 4.66 12.77
C THR A 180 8.81 4.72 12.98
N TYR A 181 8.14 5.56 12.20
CA TYR A 181 6.67 5.62 12.13
C TYR A 181 6.22 5.06 10.78
N ALA A 182 5.41 4.00 10.83
CA ALA A 182 5.02 3.25 9.65
C ALA A 182 3.50 3.20 9.46
N ILE A 183 3.07 3.43 8.22
CA ILE A 183 1.73 3.10 7.73
C ILE A 183 1.83 1.76 7.02
N SER A 184 1.06 0.77 7.47
CA SER A 184 1.08 -0.58 6.91
C SER A 184 0.26 -0.65 5.64
N ASP A 185 0.87 -1.20 4.59
CA ASP A 185 0.21 -1.58 3.33
C ASP A 185 0.42 -3.08 3.01
N VAL A 186 0.83 -3.87 3.99
CA VAL A 186 1.22 -5.27 3.78
C VAL A 186 0.37 -6.22 4.62
N PRO A 187 0.06 -7.41 4.10
CA PRO A 187 -0.63 -8.44 4.86
C PRO A 187 0.09 -8.74 6.18
N GLY A 188 -0.69 -8.79 7.27
CA GLY A 188 -0.20 -9.14 8.61
C GLY A 188 0.60 -8.05 9.34
N ASP A 189 0.72 -6.84 8.78
CA ASP A 189 1.35 -5.68 9.43
C ASP A 189 2.78 -5.91 9.93
N LEU A 190 3.53 -6.81 9.29
CA LEU A 190 4.85 -7.21 9.77
C LEU A 190 5.91 -6.14 9.46
N ALA A 191 6.54 -5.59 10.50
CA ALA A 191 7.59 -4.58 10.37
C ALA A 191 8.76 -4.99 9.44
N THR A 192 9.08 -6.28 9.41
CA THR A 192 10.16 -6.85 8.57
C THR A 192 9.81 -6.90 7.08
N VAL A 193 8.52 -6.78 6.75
CA VAL A 193 7.96 -6.83 5.40
C VAL A 193 7.78 -5.42 4.85
N ILE A 194 7.28 -4.48 5.67
CA ILE A 194 7.08 -3.07 5.28
C ILE A 194 8.41 -2.47 4.82
N ALA A 195 8.47 -2.08 3.55
CA ALA A 195 9.67 -1.61 2.87
C ALA A 195 10.93 -2.51 3.04
N SER A 196 10.73 -3.81 3.30
CA SER A 196 11.78 -4.78 3.64
C SER A 196 12.56 -4.46 4.94
N GLY A 197 11.87 -3.87 5.93
CA GLY A 197 12.37 -3.63 7.29
C GLY A 197 13.72 -2.92 7.39
N PRO A 198 13.88 -1.67 6.93
CA PRO A 198 15.17 -0.97 6.96
C PRO A 198 15.74 -0.74 8.37
N THR A 199 14.85 -0.61 9.37
CA THR A 199 15.20 -0.22 10.74
C THR A 199 14.89 -1.30 11.79
N VAL A 200 14.54 -2.51 11.36
CA VAL A 200 14.20 -3.64 12.24
C VAL A 200 15.06 -4.86 11.92
N ALA A 201 15.19 -5.76 12.90
CA ALA A 201 15.93 -7.00 12.74
C ALA A 201 15.36 -7.87 11.61
N ASP A 202 16.25 -8.54 10.88
CA ASP A 202 15.91 -9.51 9.86
C ASP A 202 16.27 -10.94 10.33
N PRO A 203 15.28 -11.82 10.56
CA PRO A 203 15.53 -13.18 11.01
C PRO A 203 16.09 -14.09 9.90
N SER A 204 15.96 -13.70 8.63
CA SER A 204 16.52 -14.49 7.52
C SER A 204 18.03 -14.29 7.41
N THR A 205 18.69 -15.24 6.74
CA THR A 205 20.15 -15.29 6.61
C THR A 205 20.59 -15.19 5.16
N ARG A 206 21.87 -14.87 4.96
CA ARG A 206 22.48 -14.90 3.61
C ARG A 206 22.43 -16.29 2.98
N ALA A 207 22.44 -17.35 3.80
CA ALA A 207 22.31 -18.73 3.34
C ALA A 207 20.90 -19.01 2.80
N ASP A 208 19.86 -18.46 3.43
CA ASP A 208 18.48 -18.56 2.94
C ASP A 208 18.35 -17.86 1.58
N ALA A 209 18.93 -16.67 1.42
CA ALA A 209 18.92 -15.95 0.16
C ALA A 209 19.59 -16.76 -0.97
N LEU A 210 20.75 -17.38 -0.71
CA LEU A 210 21.40 -18.29 -1.67
C LEU A 210 20.55 -19.52 -1.98
N ALA A 211 19.95 -20.13 -0.96
CA ALA A 211 19.09 -21.30 -1.11
C ALA A 211 17.86 -20.99 -1.98
N ILE A 212 17.26 -19.81 -1.84
CA ILE A 212 16.13 -19.35 -2.66
C ILE A 212 16.57 -19.19 -4.12
N LEU A 213 17.68 -18.49 -4.40
CA LEU A 213 18.18 -18.35 -5.77
C LEU A 213 18.42 -19.71 -6.43
N LYS A 214 19.00 -20.66 -5.68
CA LYS A 214 19.23 -22.03 -6.14
C LYS A 214 17.92 -22.80 -6.37
N ARG A 215 16.96 -22.72 -5.44
CA ARG A 215 15.67 -23.43 -5.51
C ARG A 215 14.86 -23.07 -6.75
N TYR A 216 14.90 -21.80 -7.15
CA TYR A 216 14.20 -21.28 -8.32
C TYR A 216 15.05 -21.30 -9.59
N ASN A 217 16.26 -21.88 -9.56
CA ASN A 217 17.21 -21.91 -10.66
C ASN A 217 17.45 -20.51 -11.28
N ILE A 218 17.55 -19.48 -10.44
CA ILE A 218 17.75 -18.10 -10.90
C ILE A 218 19.23 -17.89 -11.20
N GLU A 219 19.55 -17.62 -12.46
CA GLU A 219 20.89 -17.21 -12.89
C GLU A 219 21.20 -15.80 -12.40
N ALA A 220 21.96 -15.73 -11.29
CA ALA A 220 22.41 -14.49 -10.70
C ALA A 220 23.79 -14.07 -11.25
N PRO A 221 24.03 -12.77 -11.48
CA PRO A 221 25.35 -12.26 -11.83
C PRO A 221 26.43 -12.68 -10.82
N LYS A 222 27.67 -12.86 -11.29
CA LYS A 222 28.80 -13.25 -10.43
C LYS A 222 28.95 -12.32 -9.20
N ALA A 223 28.79 -11.01 -9.38
CA ALA A 223 28.86 -10.04 -8.29
C ALA A 223 27.81 -10.30 -7.19
N VAL A 224 26.60 -10.72 -7.55
CA VAL A 224 25.53 -11.07 -6.59
C VAL A 224 25.90 -12.31 -5.79
N ILE A 225 26.42 -13.35 -6.45
CA ILE A 225 26.85 -14.58 -5.79
C ILE A 225 28.06 -14.33 -4.88
N ASP A 226 29.05 -13.57 -5.36
CA ASP A 226 30.23 -13.20 -4.58
C ASP A 226 29.84 -12.38 -3.34
N TRP A 227 28.90 -11.44 -3.49
CA TRP A 227 28.35 -10.66 -2.37
C TRP A 227 27.66 -11.58 -1.34
N LEU A 228 26.72 -12.43 -1.74
CA LEU A 228 26.01 -13.31 -0.80
C LEU A 228 26.92 -14.32 -0.09
N ASN A 229 28.04 -14.69 -0.71
CA ASN A 229 29.06 -15.53 -0.08
C ASN A 229 29.96 -14.75 0.90
N ASN A 230 29.98 -13.41 0.85
CA ASN A 230 30.68 -12.57 1.81
C ASN A 230 29.90 -12.48 3.14
N PRO A 231 30.51 -12.71 4.32
CA PRO A 231 29.86 -12.49 5.62
C PRO A 231 29.26 -11.10 5.81
N ALA A 232 29.82 -10.05 5.17
CA ALA A 232 29.28 -8.69 5.22
C ALA A 232 27.88 -8.56 4.59
N SER A 233 27.46 -9.55 3.79
CA SER A 233 26.10 -9.61 3.22
C SER A 233 25.04 -10.06 4.20
N GLU A 234 25.40 -10.41 5.44
CA GLU A 234 24.43 -10.72 6.48
C GLU A 234 23.66 -9.47 6.93
N THR A 235 22.36 -9.62 7.15
CA THR A 235 21.46 -8.55 7.62
C THR A 235 21.50 -8.44 9.14
N VAL A 236 20.98 -7.34 9.68
CA VAL A 236 21.07 -7.06 11.12
C VAL A 236 20.15 -8.00 11.91
N LYS A 237 20.70 -8.67 12.92
CA LYS A 237 20.00 -9.65 13.76
C LYS A 237 19.47 -9.00 15.03
N ALA A 238 18.54 -9.67 15.71
CA ALA A 238 17.82 -9.10 16.84
C ALA A 238 18.71 -8.75 18.04
N ASP A 239 19.87 -9.39 18.16
CA ASP A 239 20.88 -9.20 19.19
C ASP A 239 21.97 -8.18 18.82
N ASP A 240 21.94 -7.58 17.61
CA ASP A 240 22.90 -6.55 17.21
C ASP A 240 22.68 -5.28 18.07
N PRO A 241 23.72 -4.78 18.79
CA PRO A 241 23.62 -3.60 19.64
C PRO A 241 23.09 -2.36 18.92
N ALA A 242 23.30 -2.26 17.60
CA ALA A 242 22.83 -1.13 16.80
C ALA A 242 21.30 -0.96 16.81
N LEU A 243 20.55 -2.01 17.15
CA LEU A 243 19.09 -1.95 17.26
C LEU A 243 18.59 -1.50 18.64
N ALA A 244 19.46 -1.39 19.65
CA ALA A 244 19.06 -1.05 21.02
C ALA A 244 18.39 0.34 21.13
N ARG A 245 18.66 1.24 20.17
CA ARG A 245 18.10 2.59 20.08
C ARG A 245 17.19 2.79 18.86
N SER A 246 16.74 1.69 18.25
CA SER A 246 15.78 1.70 17.13
C SER A 246 14.38 1.36 17.64
N HIS A 247 13.47 2.31 17.50
CA HIS A 247 12.07 2.18 17.90
C HIS A 247 11.20 2.11 16.65
N PHE A 248 10.26 1.16 16.60
CA PHE A 248 9.34 1.00 15.48
C PHE A 248 7.90 1.04 15.97
N GLN A 249 7.08 1.87 15.32
CA GLN A 249 5.67 2.05 15.65
C GLN A 249 4.82 2.05 14.39
N LEU A 250 3.80 1.18 14.36
CA LEU A 250 2.72 1.29 13.38
C LEU A 250 1.74 2.36 13.84
N ILE A 251 1.46 3.32 12.97
CA ILE A 251 0.56 4.44 13.25
C ILE A 251 -0.78 4.31 12.53
N ALA A 252 -0.83 3.52 11.44
CA ALA A 252 -2.04 3.21 10.70
C ALA A 252 -1.97 1.81 10.09
N LYS A 253 -3.12 1.13 10.07
CA LYS A 253 -3.33 -0.23 9.55
C LYS A 253 -4.59 -0.29 8.68
N PRO A 254 -4.67 -1.19 7.67
CA PRO A 254 -5.86 -1.37 6.85
C PRO A 254 -7.14 -1.62 7.67
N GLN A 255 -7.05 -2.48 8.70
CA GLN A 255 -8.18 -2.81 9.57
C GLN A 255 -8.80 -1.59 10.26
N GLN A 256 -7.99 -0.61 10.67
CA GLN A 256 -8.49 0.60 11.34
C GLN A 256 -9.36 1.45 10.40
N SER A 257 -9.05 1.45 9.11
CA SER A 257 -9.82 2.17 8.08
C SER A 257 -11.18 1.51 7.83
N LEU A 258 -11.22 0.17 7.83
CA LEU A 258 -12.49 -0.59 7.76
C LEU A 258 -13.35 -0.36 9.00
N GLU A 259 -12.75 -0.31 10.19
CA GLU A 259 -13.45 -0.02 11.44
C GLU A 259 -14.01 1.39 11.48
N ALA A 260 -13.24 2.39 11.00
CA ALA A 260 -13.70 3.77 10.88
C ALA A 260 -14.90 3.89 9.92
N ALA A 261 -14.83 3.24 8.76
CA ALA A 261 -15.95 3.16 7.82
C ALA A 261 -17.16 2.44 8.45
N ALA A 262 -16.95 1.37 9.21
CA ALA A 262 -18.02 0.66 9.90
C ALA A 262 -18.71 1.53 10.97
N VAL A 263 -17.97 2.36 11.71
CA VAL A 263 -18.55 3.35 12.64
C VAL A 263 -19.41 4.36 11.89
N LYS A 264 -18.90 4.92 10.79
CA LYS A 264 -19.63 5.87 9.94
C LYS A 264 -20.89 5.25 9.33
N ALA A 265 -20.83 3.99 8.89
CA ALA A 265 -21.98 3.25 8.38
C ALA A 265 -23.08 3.09 9.44
N ARG A 266 -22.73 2.73 10.67
CA ARG A 266 -23.68 2.62 11.79
C ARG A 266 -24.34 3.96 12.10
N GLN A 267 -23.58 5.06 12.08
CA GLN A 267 -24.11 6.42 12.26
C GLN A 267 -25.10 6.81 11.17
N ALA A 268 -24.92 6.29 9.96
CA ALA A 268 -25.84 6.48 8.83
C ALA A 268 -27.00 5.47 8.80
N GLY A 269 -27.13 4.58 9.79
CA GLY A 269 -28.21 3.61 9.91
C GLY A 269 -28.00 2.29 9.17
N PHE A 270 -26.78 2.02 8.68
CA PHE A 270 -26.43 0.76 8.02
C PHE A 270 -25.70 -0.17 8.97
N SER A 271 -26.08 -1.45 8.96
CA SER A 271 -25.34 -2.49 9.68
C SER A 271 -24.11 -2.92 8.87
N PRO A 272 -22.87 -2.78 9.38
CA PRO A 272 -21.67 -3.19 8.66
C PRO A 272 -21.36 -4.68 8.85
N LEU A 273 -20.90 -5.34 7.79
CA LEU A 273 -20.29 -6.67 7.78
C LEU A 273 -18.86 -6.54 7.24
N ILE A 274 -17.86 -6.63 8.11
CA ILE A 274 -16.45 -6.58 7.70
C ILE A 274 -15.99 -8.00 7.34
N LEU A 275 -15.56 -8.19 6.09
CA LEU A 275 -15.02 -9.48 5.61
C LEU A 275 -13.49 -9.59 5.76
N GLY A 276 -12.83 -8.47 6.06
CA GLY A 276 -11.40 -8.41 6.38
C GLY A 276 -10.54 -7.83 5.27
N ASP A 277 -9.23 -7.99 5.46
CA ASP A 277 -8.15 -7.66 4.54
C ASP A 277 -7.89 -8.89 3.64
N LEU A 278 -8.28 -8.78 2.36
CA LEU A 278 -8.37 -9.89 1.43
C LEU A 278 -7.31 -9.82 0.34
N GLU A 279 -6.68 -10.96 0.09
CA GLU A 279 -5.76 -11.20 -1.01
C GLU A 279 -6.38 -12.17 -2.03
N GLY A 280 -5.86 -12.15 -3.25
CA GLY A 280 -6.26 -13.06 -4.33
C GLY A 280 -6.59 -12.33 -5.63
N GLU A 281 -7.04 -13.10 -6.62
CA GLU A 281 -7.42 -12.57 -7.94
C GLU A 281 -8.71 -11.74 -7.83
N SER A 282 -8.65 -10.47 -8.24
CA SER A 282 -9.68 -9.44 -8.01
C SER A 282 -11.06 -9.89 -8.48
N ARG A 283 -11.11 -10.48 -9.69
CA ARG A 283 -12.34 -10.98 -10.29
C ARG A 283 -12.94 -12.17 -9.53
N GLU A 284 -12.15 -12.99 -8.86
CA GLU A 284 -12.64 -14.14 -8.08
C GLU A 284 -13.13 -13.69 -6.71
N VAL A 285 -12.42 -12.77 -6.06
CA VAL A 285 -12.87 -12.13 -4.81
C VAL A 285 -14.24 -11.47 -5.02
N ALA A 286 -14.45 -10.79 -6.15
CA ALA A 286 -15.73 -10.19 -6.51
C ALA A 286 -16.89 -11.20 -6.65
N LYS A 287 -16.64 -12.39 -7.22
CA LYS A 287 -17.66 -13.45 -7.34
C LYS A 287 -18.19 -13.90 -5.97
N VAL A 288 -17.28 -14.05 -5.00
CA VAL A 288 -17.64 -14.40 -3.62
C VAL A 288 -18.48 -13.30 -2.99
N HIS A 289 -18.09 -12.03 -3.17
CA HIS A 289 -18.85 -10.88 -2.68
C HIS A 289 -20.24 -10.79 -3.32
N ALA A 290 -20.36 -11.07 -4.63
CA ALA A 290 -21.65 -11.14 -5.32
C ALA A 290 -22.57 -12.22 -4.73
N GLY A 291 -22.00 -13.38 -4.38
CA GLY A 291 -22.71 -14.46 -3.70
C GLY A 291 -23.26 -14.04 -2.34
N ILE A 292 -22.45 -13.36 -1.51
CA ILE A 292 -22.86 -12.84 -0.20
C ILE A 292 -23.96 -11.77 -0.37
N ALA A 293 -23.79 -10.84 -1.31
CA ALA A 293 -24.78 -9.80 -1.58
C ALA A 293 -26.13 -10.40 -2.03
N ARG A 294 -26.11 -11.41 -2.91
CA ARG A 294 -27.33 -12.17 -3.29
C ARG A 294 -27.99 -12.82 -2.08
N GLN A 295 -27.22 -13.47 -1.21
CA GLN A 295 -27.75 -14.12 -0.02
C GLN A 295 -28.43 -13.12 0.92
N ILE A 296 -27.87 -11.92 1.06
CA ILE A 296 -28.46 -10.85 1.86
C ILE A 296 -29.77 -10.36 1.22
N VAL A 297 -29.76 -10.07 -0.09
CA VAL A 297 -30.95 -9.55 -0.79
C VAL A 297 -32.09 -10.57 -0.80
N LEU A 298 -31.80 -11.84 -1.05
CA LEU A 298 -32.82 -12.89 -1.21
C LEU A 298 -33.28 -13.51 0.11
N HIS A 299 -32.40 -13.58 1.10
CA HIS A 299 -32.64 -14.35 2.32
C HIS A 299 -32.34 -13.59 3.63
N GLY A 300 -31.83 -12.37 3.57
CA GLY A 300 -31.50 -11.55 4.74
C GLY A 300 -30.37 -12.14 5.60
N GLN A 301 -29.44 -12.88 4.99
CA GLN A 301 -28.33 -13.57 5.66
C GLN A 301 -26.99 -13.27 4.99
N PRO A 302 -25.87 -13.19 5.74
CA PRO A 302 -25.78 -13.34 7.20
C PRO A 302 -26.28 -12.10 7.97
N LEU A 303 -26.73 -11.07 7.27
CA LEU A 303 -27.22 -9.83 7.85
C LEU A 303 -28.39 -9.27 7.02
N LYS A 304 -29.32 -8.55 7.64
CA LYS A 304 -30.50 -7.96 6.96
C LYS A 304 -30.18 -6.59 6.38
N ALA A 305 -30.73 -6.28 5.20
CA ALA A 305 -30.75 -4.91 4.69
C ALA A 305 -31.58 -4.00 5.62
N PRO A 306 -31.26 -2.69 5.75
CA PRO A 306 -30.17 -2.00 5.06
C PRO A 306 -28.81 -2.24 5.72
N CYS A 307 -27.81 -2.60 4.91
CA CYS A 307 -26.48 -2.98 5.41
C CYS A 307 -25.36 -2.64 4.42
N VAL A 308 -24.12 -2.72 4.90
CA VAL A 308 -22.93 -2.54 4.06
C VAL A 308 -21.94 -3.68 4.30
N ILE A 309 -21.48 -4.31 3.22
CA ILE A 309 -20.34 -5.23 3.26
C ILE A 309 -19.08 -4.39 3.07
N LEU A 310 -18.11 -4.53 3.96
CA LEU A 310 -16.83 -3.84 3.92
C LEU A 310 -15.71 -4.88 3.78
N SER A 311 -14.80 -4.66 2.84
CA SER A 311 -13.54 -5.41 2.76
C SER A 311 -12.42 -4.47 2.32
N GLY A 312 -11.20 -4.84 2.66
CA GLY A 312 -10.01 -4.15 2.20
C GLY A 312 -8.98 -5.15 1.69
N GLY A 313 -7.76 -4.69 1.51
CA GLY A 313 -6.59 -5.53 1.23
C GLY A 313 -5.99 -5.34 -0.14
N GLU A 314 -5.15 -6.28 -0.56
CA GLU A 314 -4.42 -6.17 -1.82
C GLU A 314 -4.73 -7.33 -2.76
N THR A 315 -5.70 -7.08 -3.64
CA THR A 315 -5.99 -8.04 -4.71
C THR A 315 -5.04 -7.87 -5.88
N THR A 316 -4.90 -8.91 -6.69
CA THR A 316 -4.07 -8.92 -7.90
C THR A 316 -4.94 -9.07 -9.15
N VAL A 317 -4.36 -8.69 -10.29
CA VAL A 317 -4.96 -8.87 -11.61
C VAL A 317 -3.98 -9.64 -12.47
N THR A 318 -4.38 -10.81 -12.94
CA THR A 318 -3.68 -11.50 -14.02
C THR A 318 -4.02 -10.82 -15.35
N VAL A 319 -3.11 -9.98 -15.84
CA VAL A 319 -3.29 -9.26 -17.11
C VAL A 319 -3.21 -10.24 -18.29
N ARG A 320 -4.28 -10.27 -19.10
CA ARG A 320 -4.47 -11.13 -20.28
C ARG A 320 -4.78 -10.31 -21.54
N GLY A 321 -5.48 -9.18 -21.38
CA GLY A 321 -5.84 -8.26 -22.45
C GLY A 321 -4.93 -7.04 -22.56
N ASN A 322 -5.37 -6.08 -23.37
CA ASN A 322 -4.71 -4.79 -23.58
C ASN A 322 -5.56 -3.61 -23.09
N GLY A 323 -6.58 -3.91 -22.28
CA GLY A 323 -7.43 -2.91 -21.64
C GLY A 323 -6.69 -2.07 -20.60
N ARG A 324 -7.41 -1.11 -20.05
CA ARG A 324 -6.91 -0.18 -19.02
C ARG A 324 -7.68 -0.39 -17.72
N GLY A 325 -7.01 -0.21 -16.59
CA GLY A 325 -7.64 -0.29 -15.27
C GLY A 325 -6.72 -0.78 -14.17
N GLY A 326 -7.35 -1.18 -13.08
CA GLY A 326 -6.70 -1.73 -11.90
C GLY A 326 -7.60 -2.74 -11.20
N ARG A 327 -7.11 -3.21 -10.05
CA ARG A 327 -7.74 -4.27 -9.24
C ARG A 327 -9.12 -3.88 -8.74
N ASN A 328 -9.36 -2.62 -8.41
CA ASN A 328 -10.66 -2.16 -7.91
C ASN A 328 -11.70 -2.05 -9.02
N ALA A 329 -11.31 -1.51 -10.18
CA ALA A 329 -12.15 -1.51 -11.38
C ALA A 329 -12.44 -2.94 -11.85
N GLU A 330 -11.45 -3.84 -11.83
CA GLU A 330 -11.65 -5.25 -12.20
C GLU A 330 -12.58 -5.97 -11.21
N PHE A 331 -12.44 -5.72 -9.90
CA PHE A 331 -13.35 -6.20 -8.88
C PHE A 331 -14.79 -5.76 -9.15
N LEU A 332 -15.02 -4.46 -9.41
CA LEU A 332 -16.37 -3.94 -9.67
C LEU A 332 -16.94 -4.43 -11.00
N LEU A 333 -16.12 -4.61 -12.03
CA LEU A 333 -16.56 -5.14 -13.31
C LEU A 333 -17.02 -6.60 -13.15
N SER A 334 -16.25 -7.43 -12.45
CA SER A 334 -16.66 -8.80 -12.12
C SER A 334 -17.90 -8.82 -11.22
N LEU A 335 -17.99 -7.92 -10.23
CA LEU A 335 -19.18 -7.79 -9.39
C LEU A 335 -20.42 -7.44 -10.23
N THR A 336 -20.27 -6.53 -11.20
CA THR A 336 -21.34 -6.12 -12.13
C THR A 336 -21.81 -7.29 -13.00
N GLU A 337 -20.88 -8.04 -13.60
CA GLU A 337 -21.21 -9.24 -14.40
C GLU A 337 -21.92 -10.31 -13.55
N ASN A 338 -21.50 -10.48 -12.30
CA ASN A 338 -22.10 -11.50 -11.46
C ASN A 338 -23.47 -11.09 -10.91
N LEU A 339 -23.69 -9.80 -10.61
CA LEU A 339 -24.96 -9.32 -10.04
C LEU A 339 -26.00 -8.98 -11.10
N LYS A 340 -25.59 -8.66 -12.34
CA LYS A 340 -26.47 -8.32 -13.47
C LYS A 340 -27.60 -7.35 -13.12
N GLY A 341 -27.26 -6.32 -12.36
CA GLY A 341 -28.21 -5.28 -11.94
C GLY A 341 -29.14 -5.66 -10.79
N LEU A 342 -28.75 -6.58 -9.91
CA LEU A 342 -29.50 -6.95 -8.71
C LEU A 342 -30.04 -5.69 -7.98
N PRO A 343 -31.37 -5.54 -7.84
CA PRO A 343 -31.95 -4.33 -7.27
C PRO A 343 -31.48 -4.05 -5.83
N GLY A 344 -31.31 -2.76 -5.52
CA GLY A 344 -30.93 -2.32 -4.17
C GLY A 344 -29.45 -2.46 -3.83
N VAL A 345 -28.61 -2.97 -4.74
CA VAL A 345 -27.16 -3.17 -4.51
C VAL A 345 -26.31 -2.12 -5.22
N TYR A 346 -25.54 -1.37 -4.44
CA TYR A 346 -24.59 -0.38 -4.90
C TYR A 346 -23.20 -0.76 -4.39
N ALA A 347 -22.15 -0.40 -5.12
CA ALA A 347 -20.79 -0.65 -4.65
C ALA A 347 -19.82 0.47 -5.03
N LEU A 348 -18.79 0.60 -4.21
CA LEU A 348 -17.58 1.37 -4.46
C LEU A 348 -16.38 0.47 -4.17
N ALA A 349 -15.39 0.53 -5.03
CA ALA A 349 -14.07 -0.03 -4.78
C ALA A 349 -13.03 1.00 -5.21
N GLY A 350 -12.00 1.21 -4.41
CA GLY A 350 -10.89 2.09 -4.78
C GLY A 350 -9.64 1.89 -3.94
N ASP A 351 -8.50 2.24 -4.53
CA ASP A 351 -7.20 2.27 -3.85
C ASP A 351 -7.12 3.51 -2.97
N THR A 352 -6.77 3.31 -1.70
CA THR A 352 -6.67 4.40 -0.74
C THR A 352 -5.54 5.37 -1.05
N ASP A 353 -4.60 5.04 -1.95
CA ASP A 353 -3.60 5.98 -2.46
C ASP A 353 -4.11 6.95 -3.54
N GLY A 354 -5.29 6.66 -4.10
CA GLY A 354 -5.93 7.47 -5.14
C GLY A 354 -5.66 7.01 -6.58
N ILE A 355 -4.94 5.91 -6.81
CA ILE A 355 -4.60 5.39 -8.14
C ILE A 355 -4.81 3.87 -8.24
N ASP A 356 -5.82 3.47 -9.00
CA ASP A 356 -6.15 2.08 -9.31
C ASP A 356 -5.53 1.64 -10.64
N GLY A 357 -4.29 1.15 -10.57
CA GLY A 357 -3.60 0.55 -11.71
C GLY A 357 -2.96 1.56 -12.66
N SER A 358 -3.39 1.59 -13.92
CA SER A 358 -2.67 2.29 -15.01
C SER A 358 -3.07 3.74 -15.25
N GLU A 359 -4.22 4.19 -14.73
CA GLU A 359 -4.80 5.51 -15.04
C GLU A 359 -4.80 6.43 -13.80
N GLU A 360 -5.63 7.48 -13.81
CA GLU A 360 -5.69 8.52 -12.75
C GLU A 360 -6.84 8.34 -11.76
N ASN A 361 -7.70 7.34 -11.97
CA ASN A 361 -8.83 7.09 -11.08
C ASN A 361 -8.35 6.34 -9.82
N ALA A 362 -8.96 6.66 -8.67
CA ALA A 362 -8.81 5.88 -7.45
C ALA A 362 -9.61 4.57 -7.50
N GLY A 363 -10.64 4.51 -8.34
CA GLY A 363 -11.57 3.40 -8.38
C GLY A 363 -12.82 3.74 -9.19
N ALA A 364 -13.96 3.13 -8.85
CA ALA A 364 -15.23 3.37 -9.53
C ALA A 364 -16.45 3.13 -8.63
N PHE A 365 -17.63 3.46 -9.16
CA PHE A 365 -18.95 3.12 -8.62
C PHE A 365 -19.65 2.07 -9.47
N MET A 366 -20.39 1.19 -8.82
CA MET A 366 -21.39 0.31 -9.43
C MET A 366 -22.76 0.65 -8.84
N THR A 367 -23.77 0.76 -9.71
CA THR A 367 -25.18 0.91 -9.33
C THR A 367 -25.98 -0.26 -9.92
N PRO A 368 -27.23 -0.51 -9.47
CA PRO A 368 -28.10 -1.52 -10.09
C PRO A 368 -28.33 -1.30 -11.59
N CYS A 369 -28.19 -0.05 -12.07
CA CYS A 369 -28.37 0.29 -13.48
C CYS A 369 -27.09 0.15 -14.31
N SER A 370 -25.91 -0.05 -13.70
CA SER A 370 -24.63 -0.07 -14.42
C SER A 370 -24.59 -1.12 -15.53
N TYR A 371 -25.09 -2.34 -15.26
CA TYR A 371 -25.13 -3.43 -16.24
C TYR A 371 -25.97 -3.06 -17.47
N ALA A 372 -27.23 -2.66 -17.26
CA ALA A 372 -28.15 -2.30 -18.35
C ALA A 372 -27.69 -1.04 -19.12
N ARG A 373 -27.09 -0.05 -18.44
CA ARG A 373 -26.52 1.13 -19.10
C ARG A 373 -25.34 0.76 -20.00
N ALA A 374 -24.49 -0.17 -19.58
CA ALA A 374 -23.37 -0.64 -20.39
C ALA A 374 -23.86 -1.39 -21.64
N GLU A 375 -24.85 -2.28 -21.50
CA GLU A 375 -25.45 -2.98 -22.65
C GLU A 375 -26.05 -2.00 -23.65
N ALA A 376 -26.73 -0.94 -23.19
CA ALA A 376 -27.25 0.11 -24.05
C ALA A 376 -26.17 0.91 -24.81
N LEU A 377 -24.92 0.90 -24.32
CA LEU A 377 -23.74 1.47 -24.98
C LEU A 377 -22.97 0.45 -25.83
N GLY A 378 -23.46 -0.79 -25.92
CA GLY A 378 -22.79 -1.87 -26.66
C GLY A 378 -21.59 -2.48 -25.93
N LEU A 379 -21.48 -2.27 -24.61
CA LEU A 379 -20.40 -2.81 -23.77
C LEU A 379 -20.86 -4.09 -23.06
N SER A 380 -20.06 -5.14 -23.17
CA SER A 380 -20.26 -6.43 -22.51
C SER A 380 -19.35 -6.54 -21.29
N ALA A 381 -19.91 -6.69 -20.10
CA ALA A 381 -19.12 -6.77 -18.86
C ALA A 381 -18.14 -7.97 -18.87
N SER A 382 -18.54 -9.10 -19.46
CA SER A 382 -17.67 -10.27 -19.66
C SER A 382 -16.50 -9.97 -20.61
N ASP A 383 -16.77 -9.36 -21.77
CA ASP A 383 -15.72 -9.10 -22.77
C ASP A 383 -14.70 -8.08 -22.25
N GLU A 384 -15.17 -7.04 -21.55
CA GLU A 384 -14.30 -6.05 -20.92
C GLU A 384 -13.47 -6.66 -19.78
N LEU A 385 -14.00 -7.66 -19.06
CA LEU A 385 -13.28 -8.37 -18.01
C LEU A 385 -12.18 -9.27 -18.59
N ASP A 386 -12.46 -9.94 -19.71
CA ASP A 386 -11.46 -10.75 -20.43
C ASP A 386 -10.36 -9.87 -21.04
N ASN A 387 -10.69 -8.64 -21.43
CA ASN A 387 -9.73 -7.66 -21.92
C ASN A 387 -9.03 -6.85 -20.81
N ASN A 388 -9.31 -7.09 -19.52
CA ASN A 388 -8.83 -6.28 -18.39
C ASN A 388 -9.09 -4.77 -18.54
N ASN A 389 -10.27 -4.39 -19.04
CA ASN A 389 -10.62 -3.00 -19.36
C ASN A 389 -11.63 -2.39 -18.38
N GLY A 390 -11.42 -2.59 -17.07
CA GLY A 390 -12.29 -2.04 -16.03
C GLY A 390 -12.40 -0.51 -16.09
N TYR A 391 -11.31 0.20 -16.39
CA TYR A 391 -11.35 1.66 -16.53
C TYR A 391 -12.26 2.08 -17.68
N GLY A 392 -12.07 1.49 -18.87
CA GLY A 392 -12.86 1.85 -20.06
C GLY A 392 -14.35 1.65 -19.84
N TYR A 393 -14.72 0.53 -19.19
CA TYR A 393 -16.11 0.23 -18.83
C TYR A 393 -16.72 1.31 -17.93
N PHE A 394 -16.07 1.64 -16.81
CA PHE A 394 -16.63 2.63 -15.87
C PHE A 394 -16.48 4.08 -16.35
N ALA A 395 -15.51 4.38 -17.22
CA ALA A 395 -15.40 5.67 -17.89
C ALA A 395 -16.62 5.94 -18.78
N ALA A 396 -17.02 4.95 -19.60
CA ALA A 396 -18.18 5.07 -20.48
C ALA A 396 -19.51 5.25 -19.72
N LEU A 397 -19.54 4.89 -18.43
CA LEU A 397 -20.70 5.04 -17.55
C LEU A 397 -20.69 6.32 -16.70
N ASP A 398 -19.65 7.16 -16.84
CA ASP A 398 -19.36 8.30 -15.96
C ASP A 398 -19.31 7.90 -14.48
N ALA A 399 -18.70 6.75 -14.20
CA ALA A 399 -18.73 6.10 -12.90
C ALA A 399 -17.34 5.96 -12.25
N LEU A 400 -16.31 6.59 -12.82
CA LEU A 400 -14.98 6.63 -12.23
C LEU A 400 -14.93 7.53 -10.99
N ILE A 401 -14.07 7.17 -10.05
CA ILE A 401 -13.77 7.99 -8.87
C ILE A 401 -12.38 8.57 -9.05
N VAL A 402 -12.29 9.90 -9.07
CA VAL A 402 -11.03 10.63 -9.10
C VAL A 402 -10.89 11.38 -7.79
N THR A 403 -9.79 11.15 -7.06
CA THR A 403 -9.52 11.78 -5.77
C THR A 403 -8.32 12.72 -5.80
N GLU A 404 -7.52 12.70 -6.88
CA GLU A 404 -6.09 13.05 -6.84
C GLU A 404 -5.32 12.15 -5.83
N PRO A 405 -3.98 12.25 -5.76
CA PRO A 405 -3.20 11.53 -4.76
C PRO A 405 -3.65 11.87 -3.33
N THR A 406 -4.13 10.85 -2.61
CA THR A 406 -4.65 11.01 -1.23
C THR A 406 -3.52 11.18 -0.21
N ARG A 407 -2.29 10.80 -0.60
CA ARG A 407 -1.07 10.84 0.23
C ARG A 407 -1.15 9.98 1.50
N THR A 408 -1.95 8.92 1.44
CA THR A 408 -1.87 7.78 2.35
C THR A 408 -1.87 6.48 1.53
N ASN A 409 -1.65 5.33 2.16
CA ASN A 409 -1.87 4.04 1.51
C ASN A 409 -2.04 2.95 2.56
N VAL A 410 -3.24 2.38 2.61
CA VAL A 410 -3.61 1.19 3.39
C VAL A 410 -4.39 0.21 2.51
N ASN A 411 -4.01 0.16 1.22
CA ASN A 411 -4.45 -0.76 0.18
C ASN A 411 -5.86 -0.42 -0.34
N ASP A 412 -6.58 -1.43 -0.83
CA ASP A 412 -7.91 -1.26 -1.38
C ASP A 412 -8.94 -1.06 -0.26
N PHE A 413 -9.97 -0.27 -0.57
CA PHE A 413 -11.20 -0.20 0.18
C PHE A 413 -12.38 -0.57 -0.72
N ARG A 414 -13.21 -1.50 -0.26
CA ARG A 414 -14.40 -1.98 -0.96
C ARG A 414 -15.61 -1.88 -0.04
N ALA A 415 -16.68 -1.27 -0.54
CA ALA A 415 -17.96 -1.17 0.14
C ALA A 415 -19.09 -1.59 -0.81
N ILE A 416 -19.93 -2.53 -0.38
CA ILE A 416 -21.16 -2.94 -1.08
C ILE A 416 -22.34 -2.58 -0.19
N LEU A 417 -23.07 -1.55 -0.56
CA LEU A 417 -24.25 -1.05 0.13
C LEU A 417 -25.49 -1.78 -0.41
N ILE A 418 -26.26 -2.36 0.50
CA ILE A 418 -27.49 -3.09 0.18
C ILE A 418 -28.64 -2.39 0.90
N LEU A 419 -29.57 -1.84 0.11
CA LEU A 419 -30.77 -1.18 0.61
C LEU A 419 -31.92 -2.17 0.75
N GLU A 420 -32.93 -1.78 1.52
CA GLU A 420 -34.22 -2.49 1.48
C GLU A 420 -34.83 -2.31 0.09
N THR A 421 -35.00 -3.42 -0.63
CA THR A 421 -35.83 -3.45 -1.83
C THR A 421 -37.29 -3.38 -1.38
N PRO A 422 -38.15 -2.53 -1.99
CA PRO A 422 -39.57 -2.60 -1.75
C PRO A 422 -40.02 -4.05 -2.02
N GLN A 423 -40.69 -4.68 -1.05
CA GLN A 423 -41.30 -5.98 -1.30
C GLN A 423 -42.31 -5.80 -2.44
N SER A 424 -42.08 -6.55 -3.53
CA SER A 424 -43.01 -6.67 -4.66
C SER A 424 -44.32 -7.31 -4.23
#